data_AF-A0A164J0V0-F1
#
_entry.id   AF-A0A164J0V0-F1
#
_cell.length_a   1.000
_cell.length_b   1.000
_cell.length_c   1.000
_cell.angle_alpha   90.00
_cell.angle_beta   90.00
_cell.angle_gamma   90.00
#
_symmetry.space_group_name_H-M   'P 1'
#
loop_
_entity.id
_entity.type
_entity.pdbx_description
1 polymer ?
#
loop_
_entity_poly.entity_id
_entity_poly.type
_entity_poly.pdbx_seq_one_letter_code
_entity_poly.pdbx_strand_id
1 'polypeptide(L)'
;MERKGIVLETPSKELQIAVIRLFLELGADPNAKDAAGLTPLHWLSMYSKDFGQAQVVMEHGGHIDQADYNRQTPLMHFRQCIGKAYAIGRLPDPRLQALIHTVLPLSCLAAQVLRQNQILFDVKEIPATLHSFVRRH
;
A
#
# COMPACT_ATOMS: atom_id res chain seq x y z
N MET A 1 -23.79 41.32 6.13
CA MET A 1 -22.68 40.67 5.39
C MET A 1 -21.89 39.82 6.36
N GLU A 2 -22.36 38.61 6.61
CA GLU A 2 -21.62 37.64 7.44
C GLU A 2 -20.75 36.80 6.51
N ARG A 3 -19.44 36.99 6.58
CA ARG A 3 -18.49 36.05 5.97
C ARG A 3 -18.58 34.76 6.79
N LYS A 4 -19.40 33.81 6.35
CA LYS A 4 -19.27 32.40 6.74
C LYS A 4 -17.88 31.98 6.31
N GLY A 5 -16.94 31.97 7.25
CA GLY A 5 -15.63 31.38 7.05
C GLY A 5 -15.84 29.95 6.60
N ILE A 6 -15.37 29.62 5.40
CA ILE A 6 -15.31 28.25 4.92
C ILE A 6 -14.29 27.57 5.84
N VAL A 7 -14.77 26.96 6.91
CA VAL A 7 -14.02 25.90 7.59
C VAL A 7 -13.92 24.81 6.54
N LEU A 8 -12.75 24.64 5.94
CA LEU A 8 -12.45 23.44 5.16
C LEU A 8 -12.44 22.30 6.18
N GLU A 9 -13.62 21.78 6.51
CA GLU A 9 -13.74 20.55 7.27
C GLU A 9 -12.93 19.50 6.51
N THR A 10 -11.95 18.92 7.19
CA THR A 10 -11.20 17.81 6.62
C THR A 10 -12.23 16.76 6.18
N PRO A 11 -12.23 16.33 4.90
CA PRO A 11 -13.25 15.43 4.39
C PRO A 11 -13.35 14.21 5.30
N SER A 12 -14.56 13.75 5.59
CA SER A 12 -14.79 12.61 6.46
C SER A 12 -13.98 11.40 5.96
N LYS A 13 -13.57 10.53 6.88
CA LYS A 13 -12.76 9.36 6.54
C LYS A 13 -13.45 8.47 5.52
N GLU A 14 -14.76 8.35 5.64
CA GLU A 14 -15.63 7.60 4.75
C GLU A 14 -15.60 8.20 3.33
N LEU A 15 -15.63 9.54 3.22
CA LEU A 15 -15.52 10.22 1.94
C LEU A 15 -14.16 9.99 1.28
N GLN A 16 -13.07 10.04 2.04
CA GLN A 16 -11.73 9.77 1.51
C GLN A 16 -11.61 8.33 0.99
N ILE A 17 -12.12 7.36 1.74
CA ILE A 17 -12.16 5.95 1.32
C ILE A 17 -13.02 5.78 0.06
N ALA A 18 -14.18 6.45 -0.01
CA ALA A 18 -15.06 6.40 -1.18
C ALA A 18 -14.39 6.97 -2.44
N VAL A 19 -13.64 8.07 -2.31
CA VAL A 19 -12.90 8.68 -3.43
C VAL A 19 -11.77 7.76 -3.90
N ILE A 20 -11.00 7.17 -2.98
CA ILE A 20 -9.95 6.20 -3.33
C ILE A 20 -10.57 5.01 -4.08
N ARG A 21 -11.67 4.47 -3.57
CA ARG A 21 -12.39 3.36 -4.21
C ARG A 21 -12.84 3.72 -5.62
N LEU A 22 -13.46 4.90 -5.79
CA LEU A 22 -13.91 5.36 -7.09
C LEU A 22 -12.75 5.44 -8.09
N PHE A 23 -11.59 5.98 -7.70
CA PHE A 23 -10.44 6.02 -8.61
C PHE A 23 -9.93 4.64 -9.02
N LEU A 24 -9.89 3.70 -8.07
CA LEU A 24 -9.49 2.32 -8.36
C LEU A 24 -10.50 1.61 -9.27
N GLU A 25 -11.80 1.82 -9.05
CA GLU A 25 -12.89 1.31 -9.92
C GLU A 25 -12.83 1.91 -11.33
N LEU A 26 -12.38 3.16 -11.46
CA LEU A 26 -12.14 3.81 -12.75
C LEU A 26 -10.82 3.39 -13.42
N GLY A 27 -10.08 2.44 -12.84
CA GLY A 27 -8.86 1.87 -13.42
C GLY A 27 -7.57 2.59 -13.05
N ALA A 28 -7.55 3.42 -12.01
CA ALA A 28 -6.30 3.93 -11.47
C ALA A 28 -5.41 2.76 -10.99
N ASP A 29 -4.14 2.76 -11.38
CA ASP A 29 -3.20 1.71 -10.98
C ASP A 29 -2.86 1.85 -9.48
N PRO A 30 -3.24 0.89 -8.61
CA PRO A 30 -2.92 0.92 -7.17
C PRO A 30 -1.42 0.83 -6.88
N ASN A 31 -0.61 0.52 -7.89
CA ASN A 31 0.84 0.37 -7.81
C ASN A 31 1.59 1.46 -8.59
N ALA A 32 0.90 2.50 -9.06
CA ALA A 32 1.54 3.62 -9.74
C ALA A 32 2.67 4.20 -8.89
N LYS A 33 3.85 4.40 -9.49
CA LYS A 33 4.99 5.02 -8.81
C LYS A 33 5.12 6.47 -9.20
N ASP A 34 5.33 7.34 -8.21
CA ASP A 34 5.69 8.72 -8.45
C ASP A 34 7.19 8.88 -8.79
N ALA A 35 7.67 10.13 -8.87
CA ALA A 35 9.06 10.45 -9.19
C ALA A 35 10.09 9.95 -8.17
N ALA A 36 9.67 9.59 -6.95
CA ALA A 36 10.52 8.99 -5.93
C ALA A 36 10.40 7.44 -5.89
N GLY A 37 9.60 6.86 -6.77
CA GLY A 37 9.30 5.43 -6.76
C GLY A 37 8.24 5.05 -5.72
N LEU A 38 7.58 6.02 -5.09
CA LEU A 38 6.59 5.77 -4.04
C LEU A 38 5.25 5.37 -4.66
N THR A 39 4.67 4.31 -4.14
CA THR A 39 3.32 3.83 -4.45
C THR A 39 2.27 4.52 -3.57
N PRO A 40 0.97 4.48 -3.91
CA PRO A 40 -0.10 4.95 -3.02
C PRO A 40 0.00 4.40 -1.60
N LEU A 41 0.40 3.13 -1.44
CA LEU A 41 0.59 2.52 -0.12
C LEU A 41 1.75 3.13 0.69
N HIS A 42 2.82 3.61 0.04
CA HIS A 42 3.87 4.37 0.74
C HIS A 42 3.28 5.66 1.32
N TRP A 43 2.57 6.44 0.52
CA TRP A 43 1.94 7.68 0.96
C TRP A 43 0.95 7.44 2.11
N LEU A 44 0.11 6.41 2.00
CA LEU A 44 -0.82 6.04 3.07
C LEU A 44 -0.08 5.62 4.35
N SER A 45 1.04 4.91 4.25
CA SER A 45 1.82 4.50 5.43
C SER A 45 2.47 5.67 6.19
N MET A 46 2.79 6.76 5.48
CA MET A 46 3.45 7.93 6.04
C MET A 46 2.47 8.97 6.58
N TYR A 47 1.31 9.13 5.92
CA TYR A 47 0.41 10.26 6.17
C TYR A 47 -1.00 9.85 6.63
N SER A 48 -1.42 8.60 6.40
CA SER A 48 -2.74 8.16 6.88
C SER A 48 -2.68 7.78 8.35
N LYS A 49 -3.69 8.26 9.10
CA LYS A 49 -3.99 7.79 10.46
C LYS A 49 -4.94 6.59 10.47
N ASP A 50 -5.53 6.27 9.32
CA ASP A 50 -6.58 5.26 9.17
C ASP A 50 -6.17 4.20 8.13
N PHE A 51 -6.31 2.95 8.52
CA PHE A 51 -5.87 1.82 7.71
C PHE A 51 -6.95 1.31 6.76
N GLY A 52 -8.19 1.80 6.88
CA GLY A 52 -9.24 1.50 5.91
C GLY A 52 -8.87 1.94 4.49
N GLN A 53 -8.14 3.06 4.34
CA GLN A 53 -7.64 3.52 3.04
C GLN A 53 -6.63 2.54 2.44
N ALA A 54 -5.66 2.09 3.25
CA ALA A 54 -4.67 1.10 2.82
C ALA A 54 -5.34 -0.23 2.48
N GLN A 55 -6.33 -0.65 3.26
CA GLN A 55 -7.11 -1.87 3.02
C GLN A 55 -7.77 -1.84 1.64
N VAL A 56 -8.46 -0.75 1.29
CA VAL A 56 -9.10 -0.63 -0.04
C VAL A 56 -8.08 -0.69 -1.17
N VAL A 57 -6.94 -0.03 -1.04
CA VAL A 57 -5.88 -0.09 -2.07
C VAL A 57 -5.35 -1.51 -2.23
N MET A 58 -5.16 -2.26 -1.14
CA MET A 58 -4.71 -3.65 -1.19
C MET A 58 -5.77 -4.60 -1.76
N GLU A 59 -7.05 -4.40 -1.42
CA GLU A 59 -8.18 -5.15 -1.98
C GLU A 59 -8.25 -5.01 -3.52
N HIS A 60 -7.78 -3.88 -4.07
CA HIS A 60 -7.71 -3.65 -5.51
C HIS A 60 -6.36 -4.03 -6.13
N GLY A 61 -5.48 -4.73 -5.41
CA GLY A 61 -4.20 -5.23 -5.94
C GLY A 61 -2.99 -4.36 -5.65
N GLY A 62 -3.07 -3.47 -4.66
CA GLY A 62 -1.92 -2.72 -4.15
C GLY A 62 -0.91 -3.61 -3.44
N HIS A 63 0.35 -3.56 -3.87
CA HIS A 63 1.45 -4.33 -3.32
C HIS A 63 2.13 -3.63 -2.14
N ILE A 64 2.12 -4.28 -0.98
CA ILE A 64 2.69 -3.75 0.27
C ILE A 64 4.22 -3.91 0.36
N ASP A 65 4.82 -4.65 -0.57
CA ASP A 65 6.23 -4.98 -0.64
C ASP A 65 6.98 -4.33 -1.81
N GLN A 66 6.30 -3.55 -2.64
CA GLN A 66 7.00 -2.82 -3.70
C GLN A 66 7.93 -1.79 -3.10
N ALA A 67 9.21 -1.89 -3.45
CA ALA A 67 10.22 -0.95 -2.99
C ALA A 67 10.19 0.38 -3.77
N ASP A 68 10.38 1.48 -3.06
CA ASP A 68 10.75 2.77 -3.62
C ASP A 68 12.22 2.77 -4.11
N TYR A 69 12.71 3.92 -4.60
CA TYR A 69 14.10 4.04 -5.05
C TYR A 69 15.15 3.96 -3.92
N ASN A 70 14.73 4.14 -2.67
CA ASN A 70 15.56 3.96 -1.48
C ASN A 70 15.49 2.53 -0.92
N ARG A 71 14.87 1.60 -1.64
CA ARG A 71 14.64 0.21 -1.22
C ARG A 71 13.75 0.09 0.02
N GLN A 72 12.96 1.11 0.34
CA GLN A 72 11.96 1.08 1.40
C GLN A 72 10.65 0.54 0.83
N THR A 73 9.96 -0.31 1.60
CA THR A 73 8.63 -0.82 1.21
C THR A 73 7.55 -0.16 2.06
N PRO A 74 6.28 -0.12 1.59
CA PRO A 74 5.16 0.34 2.40
C PRO A 74 5.09 -0.41 3.74
N LEU A 75 5.35 -1.72 3.73
CA LEU A 75 5.38 -2.54 4.94
C LEU A 75 6.43 -2.06 5.96
N MET A 76 7.62 -1.64 5.51
CA MET A 76 8.65 -1.09 6.40
C MET A 76 8.17 0.20 7.08
N HIS A 77 7.55 1.10 6.33
CA HIS A 77 6.98 2.33 6.89
C HIS A 77 5.82 2.06 7.86
N PHE A 78 4.93 1.11 7.54
CA PHE A 78 3.86 0.70 8.45
C PHE A 78 4.40 0.17 9.78
N ARG A 79 5.42 -0.70 9.74
CA ARG A 79 6.11 -1.21 10.95
C ARG A 79 6.72 -0.09 11.77
N GLN A 80 7.37 0.87 11.12
CA GLN A 80 7.95 2.04 11.79
C GLN A 80 6.87 2.93 12.45
N CYS A 81 5.73 3.14 11.77
CA CYS A 81 4.62 3.94 12.27
C CYS A 81 4.00 3.35 13.54
N ILE A 82 3.86 2.02 13.61
CA ILE A 82 3.39 1.32 14.82
C ILE A 82 4.38 1.48 15.97
N GLY A 83 5.68 1.29 15.72
CA GLY A 83 6.70 1.47 16.76
C GLY A 83 6.61 2.86 17.40
N LYS A 84 6.41 3.90 16.59
CA LYS A 84 6.15 5.26 17.08
C LYS A 84 4.83 5.39 17.83
N ALA A 85 3.76 4.74 17.36
CA ALA A 85 2.45 4.76 18.02
C ALA A 85 2.51 4.14 19.43
N TYR A 86 3.15 2.98 19.58
CA TYR A 86 3.36 2.36 20.89
C TYR A 86 4.20 3.24 21.82
N ALA A 87 5.26 3.87 21.31
CA ALA A 87 6.12 4.75 22.10
C ALA A 87 5.37 5.95 22.72
N ILE A 88 4.28 6.40 22.09
CA ILE A 88 3.42 7.48 22.60
C ILE A 88 2.13 6.97 23.29
N GLY A 89 2.04 5.67 23.57
CA GLY A 89 0.87 5.06 24.23
C GLY A 89 -0.37 4.96 23.35
N ARG A 90 -0.25 5.13 22.02
CA ARG A 90 -1.36 5.00 21.08
C ARG A 90 -1.45 3.55 20.59
N LEU A 91 -2.59 2.90 20.84
CA LEU A 91 -2.88 1.58 20.28
C LEU A 91 -3.07 1.71 18.75
N PRO A 92 -2.30 0.99 17.92
CA PRO A 92 -2.54 0.94 16.47
C PRO A 92 -3.88 0.26 16.15
N ASP A 93 -4.44 0.55 14.97
CA ASP A 93 -5.66 -0.13 14.51
C ASP A 93 -5.40 -1.65 14.42
N PRO A 94 -6.27 -2.49 15.00
CA PRO A 94 -6.14 -3.95 14.92
C PRO A 94 -6.00 -4.49 13.49
N ARG A 95 -6.60 -3.82 12.49
CA ARG A 95 -6.46 -4.18 11.08
C ARG A 95 -5.04 -3.98 10.56
N LEU A 96 -4.36 -2.92 11.01
CA LEU A 96 -2.93 -2.76 10.69
C LEU A 96 -2.09 -3.82 11.40
N GLN A 97 -2.40 -4.10 12.67
CA GLN A 97 -1.73 -5.15 13.44
C GLN A 97 -1.83 -6.49 12.70
N ALA A 98 -3.02 -6.85 12.20
CA ALA A 98 -3.20 -8.03 11.37
C ALA A 98 -2.35 -7.94 10.10
N LEU A 99 -2.40 -6.82 9.38
CA LEU A 99 -1.68 -6.61 8.12
C LEU A 99 -0.16 -6.81 8.21
N ILE A 100 0.48 -6.34 9.29
CA ILE A 100 1.94 -6.45 9.45
C ILE A 100 2.42 -7.85 9.87
N HIS A 101 1.53 -8.62 10.49
CA HIS A 101 1.78 -9.98 10.98
C HIS A 101 1.28 -11.05 10.01
N THR A 102 0.36 -10.69 9.11
CA THR A 102 0.01 -11.53 7.96
C THR A 102 1.19 -11.59 7.01
N VAL A 103 1.61 -12.82 6.72
CA VAL A 103 2.54 -13.15 5.65
C VAL A 103 2.07 -12.43 4.39
N LEU A 104 3.00 -11.84 3.63
CA LEU A 104 2.73 -11.33 2.28
C LEU A 104 1.75 -12.25 1.56
N PRO A 105 0.78 -11.72 0.78
CA PRO A 105 -0.10 -12.56 -0.02
C PRO A 105 0.75 -13.63 -0.71
N LEU A 106 0.31 -14.90 -0.70
CA LEU A 106 1.13 -16.01 -1.18
C LEU A 106 1.70 -15.74 -2.59
N SER A 107 0.94 -15.03 -3.42
CA SER A 107 1.37 -14.55 -4.73
C SER A 107 2.60 -13.63 -4.67
N CYS A 108 2.59 -12.62 -3.80
CA CYS A 108 3.71 -11.69 -3.61
C CYS A 108 4.95 -12.42 -3.07
N LEU A 109 4.76 -13.29 -2.06
CA LEU A 109 5.85 -14.10 -1.52
C LEU A 109 6.46 -15.03 -2.59
N ALA A 110 5.62 -15.69 -3.39
CA ALA A 110 6.08 -16.54 -4.49
C ALA A 110 6.89 -15.74 -5.53
N ALA A 111 6.40 -14.55 -5.93
CA ALA A 111 7.12 -13.67 -6.83
C ALA A 111 8.48 -13.24 -6.25
N GLN A 112 8.52 -12.91 -4.96
CA GLN A 112 9.75 -12.53 -4.28
C GLN A 112 10.76 -13.69 -4.23
N VAL A 113 10.32 -14.91 -3.92
CA VAL A 113 11.18 -16.10 -3.91
C VAL A 113 11.79 -16.37 -5.29
N LEU A 114 11.00 -16.24 -6.36
CA LEU A 114 11.50 -16.38 -7.74
C LEU A 114 12.61 -15.36 -8.03
N ARG A 115 12.41 -14.11 -7.63
CA ARG A 115 13.36 -13.00 -7.86
C ARG A 115 14.63 -13.14 -7.03
N GLN A 116 14.50 -13.46 -5.74
CA GLN A 116 15.63 -13.62 -4.82
C GLN A 116 16.54 -14.79 -5.21
N ASN A 117 15.96 -15.90 -5.69
CA ASN A 117 16.71 -17.08 -6.10
C ASN A 117 17.10 -17.06 -7.58
N GLN A 118 16.83 -15.96 -8.31
CA GLN A 118 17.13 -15.80 -9.74
C GLN A 118 16.58 -16.95 -10.60
N ILE A 119 15.43 -17.51 -10.21
CA ILE A 119 14.80 -18.60 -10.94
C ILE A 119 14.28 -18.04 -12.27
N LEU A 120 14.70 -18.63 -13.38
CA LEU A 120 14.36 -18.17 -14.72
C LEU A 120 12.89 -18.48 -15.05
N PHE A 121 12.02 -17.53 -14.77
CA PHE A 121 10.58 -17.68 -14.99
C PHE A 121 10.13 -17.32 -16.42
N ASP A 122 11.01 -16.68 -17.20
CA ASP A 122 10.69 -16.26 -18.57
C ASP A 122 10.66 -17.42 -19.59
N VAL A 123 11.07 -18.64 -19.21
CA VAL A 123 11.21 -19.80 -20.10
C VAL A 123 10.21 -20.91 -19.73
N LYS A 124 8.96 -20.78 -20.21
CA LYS A 124 7.88 -21.80 -20.13
C LYS A 124 7.42 -22.26 -18.73
N GLU A 125 8.05 -21.85 -17.64
CA GLU A 125 7.69 -22.29 -16.29
C GLU A 125 6.45 -21.57 -15.72
N ILE A 126 6.24 -20.30 -16.09
CA ILE A 126 5.03 -19.54 -15.71
C ILE A 126 4.35 -18.90 -16.93
N PRO A 127 3.03 -18.64 -16.85
CA PRO A 127 2.32 -17.88 -17.87
C PRO A 127 2.87 -16.47 -18.08
N ALA A 128 2.98 -16.02 -19.34
CA ALA A 128 3.47 -14.69 -19.72
C ALA A 128 2.73 -13.53 -19.01
N THR A 129 1.45 -13.73 -18.69
CA THR A 129 0.62 -12.76 -17.94
C THR A 129 1.18 -12.45 -16.55
N LEU A 130 1.86 -13.41 -15.91
CA LEU A 130 2.45 -13.28 -14.58
C LEU A 130 3.88 -12.72 -14.59
N HIS A 131 4.53 -12.61 -15.75
CA HIS A 131 5.91 -12.09 -15.81
C HIS A 131 5.98 -10.65 -15.33
N SER A 132 4.98 -9.83 -15.70
CA SER A 132 4.89 -8.44 -15.26
C SER A 132 4.71 -8.32 -13.74
N PHE A 133 3.94 -9.24 -13.15
CA PHE A 133 3.73 -9.34 -11.71
C PHE A 133 5.04 -9.70 -10.98
N VAL A 134 5.74 -10.74 -11.43
CA VAL A 134 7.00 -11.18 -10.83
C VAL A 134 8.09 -10.11 -10.96
N ARG A 135 8.16 -9.39 -12.09
CA ARG A 135 9.12 -8.30 -12.30
C ARG A 135 8.90 -7.08 -11.39
N ARG A 136 7.69 -6.89 -10.85
CA ARG A 136 7.38 -5.79 -9.92
C ARG A 136 7.88 -6.05 -8.49
N HIS A 137 8.26 -7.29 -8.18
CA HIS A 137 8.79 -7.73 -6.89
C HIS A 137 10.32 -7.92 -6.97
#